data_AF-A0A971L6N5-F1
#
_entry.id   AF-A0A971L6N5-F1
#
_cell.length_a   1.000
_cell.length_b   1.000
_cell.length_c   1.000
_cell.angle_alpha   90.00
_cell.angle_beta   90.00
_cell.angle_gamma   90.00
#
_symmetry.space_group_name_H-M   'P 1'
#
loop_
_entity.id
_entity.type
_entity.pdbx_description
1 polymer ?
#
loop_
_entity_poly.entity_id
_entity_poly.type
_entity_poly.pdbx_seq_one_letter_code
_entity_poly.pdbx_strand_id
1 'polypeptide(L)' 'ISASELARRLRQSEPPLLARIQEEFIILDSRTILPGEEKEIVAALARALEE' A
#
# COMPACT_ATOMS: atom_id res chain seq x y z
N ILE A 1 9.14 -10.11 -0.89
CA ILE A 1 9.57 -8.82 -0.29
C ILE A 1 9.11 -8.77 1.17
N SER A 2 9.83 -8.10 2.07
CA SER A 2 9.37 -7.95 3.47
C SER A 2 8.26 -6.90 3.58
N ALA A 3 7.48 -6.92 4.66
CA ALA A 3 6.44 -5.90 4.88
C ALA A 3 7.06 -4.49 4.96
N SER A 4 8.20 -4.34 5.63
CA SER A 4 8.93 -3.06 5.71
C SER A 4 9.36 -2.54 4.34
N GLU A 5 9.84 -3.42 3.45
CA GLU A 5 10.23 -3.06 2.09
C GLU A 5 9.01 -2.70 1.23
N LEU A 6 7.93 -3.50 1.30
CA LEU A 6 6.69 -3.18 0.60
C LEU A 6 6.11 -1.83 1.06
N ALA A 7 6.07 -1.57 2.36
CA ALA A 7 5.63 -0.29 2.89
C ALA A 7 6.51 0.89 2.43
N ARG A 8 7.82 0.67 2.28
CA ARG A 8 8.75 1.68 1.76
C ARG A 8 8.41 2.03 0.31
N ARG A 9 8.18 1.02 -0.54
CA ARG A 9 7.80 1.20 -1.95
C ARG A 9 6.44 1.89 -2.08
N LEU A 10 5.44 1.47 -1.30
CA LEU A 10 4.11 2.09 -1.27
C LEU A 10 4.17 3.57 -0.86
N ARG A 11 5.06 3.96 0.07
CA ARG A 11 5.26 5.37 0.42
C ARG A 11 5.87 6.22 -0.70
N GLN A 12 6.53 5.57 -1.66
CA GLN A 12 7.18 6.22 -2.80
C GLN A 12 6.34 6.19 -4.08
N SER A 13 5.17 5.54 -4.06
CA SER A 13 4.25 5.57 -5.20
C SER A 13 3.63 6.95 -5.39
N GLU A 14 3.06 7.17 -6.58
CA GLU A 14 2.27 8.35 -6.91
C GLU A 14 0.85 7.90 -7.30
N PRO A 15 -0.18 8.17 -6.48
CA PRO A 15 -0.12 8.83 -5.16
C PRO A 15 0.54 7.94 -4.07
N PRO A 16 1.05 8.53 -2.98
CA PRO A 16 1.69 7.76 -1.90
C PRO A 16 0.67 6.98 -1.09
N LEU A 17 0.92 5.69 -0.87
CA LEU A 17 0.06 4.81 -0.10
C LEU A 17 0.67 4.51 1.27
N LEU A 18 -0.07 4.86 2.33
CA LEU A 18 0.29 4.56 3.71
C LEU A 18 -0.44 3.31 4.19
N ALA A 19 0.31 2.37 4.76
CA ALA A 19 -0.23 1.16 5.36
C ALA A 19 0.41 0.90 6.72
N ARG A 20 -0.31 0.19 7.59
CA ARG A 20 0.22 -0.26 8.88
C ARG A 20 0.98 -1.57 8.68
N ILE A 21 2.12 -1.73 9.35
CA ILE A 21 2.78 -3.03 9.49
C ILE A 21 2.39 -3.62 10.83
N GLN A 22 1.94 -4.87 10.83
CA GLN A 22 1.66 -5.64 12.04
C GLN A 22 2.03 -7.10 11.80
N GLU A 23 2.88 -7.67 12.65
CA GLU A 23 3.29 -9.09 12.59
C GLU A 23 3.77 -9.53 11.18
N GLU A 24 4.63 -8.73 10.54
CA GLU A 24 5.10 -8.96 9.16
C GLU A 24 4.02 -8.91 8.06
N PHE A 25 2.82 -8.37 8.36
CA PHE A 25 1.77 -8.10 7.39
C PHE A 25 1.57 -6.62 7.15
N ILE A 26 1.17 -6.29 5.91
CA ILE A 26 0.66 -4.98 5.53
C ILE A 26 -0.85 -4.96 5.73
N ILE A 27 -1.33 -4.00 6.51
CA ILE A 27 -2.74 -3.78 6.78
C ILE A 27 -3.17 -2.46 6.14
N LEU A 28 -4.13 -2.57 5.22
CA LEU A 28 -4.91 -1.45 4.70
C LEU A 28 -6.20 -1.36 5.50
N ASP A 29 -6.38 -0.26 6.21
CA ASP A 29 -7.56 -0.05 7.03
C ASP A 29 -8.67 0.57 6.18
N SER A 30 -9.70 -0.22 5.85
CA SER A 30 -10.80 0.26 5.00
C SER A 30 -11.56 1.44 5.60
N ARG A 31 -11.43 1.71 6.90
CA ARG A 31 -12.03 2.88 7.55
C ARG A 31 -11.37 4.19 7.12
N THR A 32 -10.16 4.14 6.57
CA THR A 32 -9.43 5.31 6.08
C THR A 32 -9.40 5.40 4.56
N ILE A 33 -10.05 4.47 3.85
CA ILE A 33 -10.16 4.47 2.39
C ILE A 33 -11.46 5.19 2.01
N LEU A 34 -11.36 6.19 1.15
CA LEU A 34 -12.51 6.93 0.65
C LEU A 34 -13.15 6.18 -0.54
N PRO A 35 -14.47 6.33 -0.75
CA PRO A 35 -15.12 5.78 -1.94
C PRO A 35 -14.47 6.31 -3.23
N GLY A 36 -14.09 5.42 -4.13
CA GLY A 36 -13.45 5.77 -5.41
C GLY A 36 -11.93 5.63 -5.44
N GLU A 37 -11.26 5.43 -4.30
CA GLU A 37 -9.80 5.24 -4.23
C GLU A 37 -9.36 3.81 -4.61
N GLU A 38 -10.29 2.88 -4.85
CA GLU A 38 -10.00 1.45 -4.99
C GLU A 38 -9.05 1.17 -6.16
N LYS A 39 -9.24 1.88 -7.27
CA LYS A 39 -8.41 1.70 -8.48
C LYS A 39 -6.98 2.17 -8.26
N GLU A 40 -6.79 3.30 -7.58
CA GLU A 40 -5.48 3.87 -7.31
C GLU A 40 -4.70 3.01 -6.33
N ILE A 41 -5.38 2.50 -5.29
CA ILE A 41 -4.82 1.56 -4.32
C ILE A 41 -4.34 0.28 -5.01
N VAL A 42 -5.17 -0.33 -5.86
CA VAL A 42 -4.80 -1.56 -6.60
C VAL A 42 -3.62 -1.31 -7.53
N ALA A 43 -3.60 -0.17 -8.24
CA ALA A 43 -2.49 0.17 -9.13
C ALA A 43 -1.17 0.40 -8.38
N ALA A 44 -1.20 1.09 -7.24
CA ALA A 44 -0.03 1.30 -6.39
C ALA A 44 0.51 -0.03 -5.83
N LEU A 45 -0.38 -0.92 -5.37
CA LEU A 45 -0.01 -2.27 -4.90
C LEU A 45 0.64 -3.10 -6.00
N ALA A 46 0.06 -3.12 -7.20
CA ALA A 46 0.60 -3.87 -8.33
C ALA A 46 2.03 -3.42 -8.67
N ARG A 47 2.24 -2.11 -8.82
CA ARG A 47 3.57 -1.54 -9.10
C ARG A 47 4.60 -1.89 -8.02
N ALA A 48 4.22 -1.72 -6.74
CA ALA A 48 5.14 -1.98 -5.62
C ALA A 48 5.54 -3.46 -5.48
N LEU A 49 4.75 -4.39 -6.03
CA LEU A 49 5.05 -5.83 -6.04
C LEU A 49 5.92 -6.27 -7.23
N GLU A 50 5.95 -5.49 -8.31
CA GLU A 50 6.73 -5.79 -9.52
C GLU A 50 8.18 -5.28 -9.47
N GLU A 51 8.50 -4.35 -8.56
CA GLU A 51 9.86 -3.85 -8.27
C GLU A 51 10.74 -4.86 -7.49
#